data_AF-A0A821QC17-F1
#
_entry.id   AF-A0A821QC17-F1
#
_cell.length_a   1.000
_cell.length_b   1.000
_cell.length_c   1.000
_cell.angle_alpha   90.00
_cell.angle_beta   90.00
_cell.angle_gamma   90.00
#
_symmetry.space_group_name_H-M   'P 1'
#
loop_
_entity.id
_entity.type
_entity.pdbx_description
1 polymer ?
#
loop_
_entity_poly.entity_id
_entity_poly.type
_entity_poly.pdbx_seq_one_letter_code
_entity_poly.pdbx_strand_id
1 'polypeptide(L)'
;MGTFENYLIAVRPWSFSTSMMPVLLGTALAYPSLRAMSIIVLLLTCISALCVHAAANLFNTYYDYIHGVDTSLHDDKSKDKQNAVDNIDDRTLIEGLLKPNDVVRLGLILYAIGTIAFLFLTNFSPAKEPYLAVIFFGALPLSFLYTGGIGNYLFN
;
A
#
# COMPACT_ATOMS: atom_id res chain seq x y z
N MET A 1 -8.81 17.91 -12.23
CA MET A 1 -7.99 17.52 -11.06
C MET A 1 -6.58 18.04 -11.24
N GLY A 2 -5.97 18.55 -10.17
CA GLY A 2 -4.56 18.92 -10.16
C GLY A 2 -3.66 17.68 -10.08
N THR A 3 -2.41 17.80 -10.52
CA THR A 3 -1.42 16.70 -10.48
C THR A 3 -1.27 16.10 -9.08
N PHE A 4 -1.33 16.93 -8.03
CA PHE A 4 -1.27 16.49 -6.64
C PHE A 4 -2.47 15.64 -6.22
N GLU A 5 -3.67 15.99 -6.68
CA GLU A 5 -4.90 15.22 -6.39
C GLU A 5 -4.81 13.82 -7.01
N ASN A 6 -4.25 13.71 -8.22
CA ASN A 6 -4.04 12.42 -8.88
C ASN A 6 -3.10 11.52 -8.06
N TYR A 7 -2.02 12.07 -7.49
CA TYR A 7 -1.14 11.30 -6.61
C TYR A 7 -1.83 10.88 -5.31
N LEU A 8 -2.68 11.73 -4.74
CA LEU A 8 -3.48 11.37 -3.56
C LEU A 8 -4.46 10.25 -3.86
N ILE A 9 -5.10 10.25 -5.03
CA ILE A 9 -6.01 9.17 -5.44
C ILE A 9 -5.23 7.88 -5.65
N ALA A 10 -4.06 7.94 -6.29
CA ALA A 10 -3.25 6.77 -6.61
C ALA A 10 -2.78 5.98 -5.37
N VAL A 11 -2.59 6.65 -4.23
CA VAL A 11 -2.25 5.96 -2.96
C VAL A 11 -3.46 5.34 -2.24
N ARG A 12 -4.68 5.59 -2.73
CA ARG A 12 -5.96 5.08 -2.21
C ARG A 12 -6.18 5.36 -0.71
N PRO A 13 -6.24 6.63 -0.27
CA PRO A 13 -6.28 7.00 1.15
C PRO A 13 -7.49 6.45 1.91
N TRP A 14 -8.60 6.17 1.21
CA TRP A 14 -9.78 5.53 1.80
C TRP A 14 -9.50 4.11 2.30
N SER A 15 -8.47 3.42 1.80
CA SER A 15 -8.06 2.08 2.24
C SER A 15 -7.23 2.07 3.54
N PHE A 16 -6.75 3.23 4.00
CA PHE A 16 -5.79 3.31 5.11
C PHE A 16 -6.35 2.89 6.47
N SER A 17 -7.68 2.94 6.64
CA SER A 17 -8.34 2.44 7.85
C SER A 17 -7.95 0.99 8.16
N THR A 18 -7.80 0.15 7.13
CA THR A 18 -7.40 -1.27 7.24
C THR A 18 -6.04 -1.46 7.91
N SER A 19 -5.08 -0.55 7.68
CA SER A 19 -3.77 -0.60 8.35
C SER A 19 -3.76 0.16 9.68
N MET A 20 -4.56 1.20 9.84
CA MET A 20 -4.63 1.95 11.09
C MET A 20 -5.24 1.12 12.22
N MET A 21 -6.29 0.33 11.95
CA MET A 21 -6.94 -0.52 12.96
C MET A 21 -5.97 -1.49 13.68
N PRO A 22 -5.16 -2.32 12.98
CA PRO A 22 -4.22 -3.23 13.64
C PRO A 22 -3.10 -2.49 14.38
N VAL A 23 -2.66 -1.32 13.90
CA VAL A 23 -1.67 -0.50 14.62
C VAL A 23 -2.23 0.02 15.94
N LEU A 24 -3.45 0.57 15.93
CA LEU A 24 -4.13 1.04 17.13
C LEU A 24 -4.43 -0.10 18.09
N LEU A 25 -4.90 -1.23 17.58
CA LEU A 25 -5.17 -2.44 18.38
C LEU A 25 -3.88 -2.97 19.02
N GLY A 26 -2.80 -3.11 18.26
CA GLY A 26 -1.50 -3.54 18.79
C GLY A 26 -0.97 -2.61 19.88
N THR A 27 -1.16 -1.30 19.70
CA THR A 27 -0.80 -0.29 20.72
C THR A 27 -1.63 -0.45 21.99
N ALA A 28 -2.94 -0.66 21.85
CA ALA A 28 -3.84 -0.88 23.00
C ALA A 28 -3.50 -2.18 23.75
N LEU A 29 -3.16 -3.26 23.03
CA LEU A 29 -2.77 -4.54 23.61
C LEU A 29 -1.38 -4.50 24.27
N ALA A 30 -0.48 -3.63 23.83
CA ALA A 30 0.83 -3.46 24.44
C ALA A 30 0.78 -2.66 25.76
N TYR A 31 -0.25 -1.82 25.94
CA TYR A 31 -0.36 -0.92 27.10
C TYR A 31 -0.31 -1.62 28.47
N PRO A 32 -1.01 -2.74 28.73
CA PRO A 32 -0.95 -3.42 30.01
C PRO A 32 0.45 -3.95 30.38
N SER A 33 1.23 -4.33 29.36
CA SER A 33 2.58 -4.91 29.55
C SER A 33 3.63 -3.82 29.74
N LEU A 34 3.54 -2.73 28.96
CA LEU A 34 4.52 -1.64 28.98
C LEU A 34 4.22 -0.58 30.05
N ARG A 35 2.97 -0.52 30.54
CA ARG A 35 2.45 0.53 31.45
C ARG A 35 2.71 1.96 30.98
N ALA A 36 3.05 2.14 29.71
CA ALA A 36 3.33 3.41 29.07
C ALA A 36 2.98 3.32 27.59
N MET A 37 2.38 4.37 27.05
CA MET A 37 2.17 4.54 25.62
C MET A 37 3.23 5.52 25.10
N SER A 38 4.14 5.04 24.25
CA SER A 38 5.06 5.92 23.55
C SER A 38 4.39 6.46 22.29
N ILE A 39 4.05 7.76 22.31
CA ILE A 39 3.48 8.46 21.15
C ILE A 39 4.43 8.37 19.95
N ILE A 40 5.74 8.40 20.19
CA ILE A 40 6.76 8.26 19.15
C ILE A 40 6.67 6.90 18.46
N VAL A 41 6.58 5.81 19.24
CA VAL A 41 6.42 4.44 18.71
C VAL A 41 5.14 4.30 17.90
N LEU A 42 4.02 4.84 18.40
CA LEU A 42 2.75 4.84 17.67
C LEU A 42 2.86 5.59 16.34
N LEU A 43 3.42 6.80 16.34
CA LEU A 43 3.58 7.61 15.12
C LEU A 43 4.49 6.93 14.10
N LEU A 44 5.64 6.40 14.52
CA LEU A 44 6.55 5.68 13.62
C LEU A 44 5.90 4.41 13.04
N THR A 45 5.11 3.70 13.85
CA THR A 45 4.36 2.52 13.39
C THR A 45 3.30 2.92 12.37
N CYS A 46 2.55 4.00 12.61
CA CYS A 46 1.57 4.53 11.66
C CYS A 46 2.24 4.95 10.35
N ILE A 47 3.32 5.73 10.40
CA ILE A 47 4.04 6.18 9.20
C ILE A 47 4.54 4.96 8.41
N SER A 48 5.19 4.01 9.08
CA SER A 48 5.67 2.79 8.44
C SER A 48 4.54 2.02 7.77
N ALA A 49 3.44 1.77 8.47
CA ALA A 49 2.32 0.99 7.95
C ALA A 49 1.62 1.69 6.77
N LEU A 50 1.36 2.99 6.89
CA LEU A 50 0.69 3.78 5.85
C LEU A 50 1.55 3.91 4.59
N CYS A 51 2.86 4.14 4.73
CA CYS A 51 3.77 4.21 3.59
C CYS A 51 3.87 2.87 2.85
N VAL A 52 3.96 1.75 3.58
CA VAL A 52 4.00 0.41 2.97
C VAL A 52 2.67 0.07 2.28
N HIS A 53 1.53 0.40 2.90
CA HIS A 53 0.21 0.21 2.29
C HIS A 53 0.06 1.06 1.02
N ALA A 54 0.37 2.35 1.09
CA ALA A 54 0.31 3.25 -0.06
C ALA A 54 1.19 2.76 -1.22
N ALA A 55 2.41 2.30 -0.94
CA ALA A 55 3.27 1.70 -1.96
C ALA A 55 2.67 0.43 -2.56
N ALA A 56 2.10 -0.46 -1.74
CA ALA A 56 1.41 -1.66 -2.22
C ALA A 56 0.25 -1.32 -3.17
N ASN A 57 -0.54 -0.30 -2.86
CA ASN A 57 -1.62 0.18 -3.73
C ASN A 57 -1.09 0.67 -5.08
N LEU A 58 -0.01 1.45 -5.08
CA LEU A 58 0.61 1.96 -6.31
C LEU A 58 1.18 0.83 -7.18
N PHE A 59 1.84 -0.16 -6.56
CA PHE A 59 2.32 -1.32 -7.29
C PHE A 59 1.17 -2.16 -7.84
N ASN A 60 0.06 -2.29 -7.11
CA ASN A 60 -1.14 -2.95 -7.62
C ASN A 60 -1.66 -2.25 -8.88
N THR A 61 -1.91 -0.93 -8.82
CA THR A 61 -2.34 -0.15 -9.99
C THR A 61 -1.36 -0.28 -11.16
N TYR A 62 -0.04 -0.27 -10.89
CA TYR A 62 0.96 -0.46 -11.94
C TYR A 62 0.89 -1.85 -12.57
N TYR A 63 0.73 -2.90 -11.76
CA TYR A 63 0.65 -4.28 -12.24
C TYR A 63 -0.63 -4.54 -13.04
N ASP A 64 -1.77 -4.04 -12.58
CA ASP A 64 -3.05 -4.13 -13.29
C ASP A 64 -2.98 -3.40 -14.64
N TYR A 65 -2.28 -2.26 -14.70
CA TYR A 65 -2.03 -1.50 -15.92
C TYR A 65 -1.16 -2.27 -16.93
N ILE A 66 0.02 -2.78 -16.52
CA ILE A 66 0.93 -3.45 -17.47
C ILE A 66 0.38 -4.79 -17.98
N HIS A 67 -0.42 -5.49 -17.19
CA HIS A 67 -1.02 -6.78 -17.57
C HIS A 67 -2.34 -6.62 -18.35
N GLY A 68 -2.80 -5.39 -18.55
CA GLY A 68 -3.98 -5.11 -19.34
C GLY A 68 -5.30 -5.44 -18.66
N VAL A 69 -5.30 -5.81 -17.37
CA VAL A 69 -6.50 -6.11 -16.57
C VAL A 69 -7.47 -4.93 -16.67
N ASP A 70 -6.93 -3.73 -16.44
CA ASP A 70 -7.66 -2.47 -16.48
C ASP A 70 -7.69 -1.79 -17.87
N THR A 71 -6.91 -2.30 -18.83
CA THR A 71 -6.79 -1.71 -20.20
C THR A 71 -7.91 -2.18 -21.13
N SER A 72 -8.59 -3.28 -20.78
CA SER A 72 -9.75 -3.83 -21.51
C SER A 72 -10.95 -2.86 -21.64
N LEU A 73 -10.92 -1.73 -20.93
CA LEU A 73 -11.90 -0.64 -21.02
C LEU A 73 -11.69 0.32 -22.20
N HIS A 74 -10.49 0.39 -22.79
CA HIS A 74 -10.23 1.28 -23.94
C HIS A 74 -10.84 0.75 -25.24
N ASP A 75 -11.13 -0.54 -25.34
CA ASP A 75 -11.83 -1.12 -26.48
C ASP A 75 -13.33 -0.81 -26.41
N ASP A 76 -13.80 0.01 -27.35
CA ASP A 76 -15.15 0.60 -27.43
C ASP A 76 -16.30 -0.41 -27.66
N LYS A 77 -16.07 -1.72 -27.48
CA LYS A 77 -16.99 -2.81 -27.85
C LYS A 77 -17.60 -3.57 -26.67
N SER A 78 -17.22 -3.29 -25.43
CA SER A 78 -17.78 -3.97 -24.26
C SER A 78 -19.11 -3.34 -23.83
N LYS A 79 -20.24 -4.03 -24.06
CA LYS A 79 -21.59 -3.61 -23.60
C LYS A 79 -21.72 -3.49 -22.08
N ASP A 80 -20.71 -3.95 -21.33
CA ASP A 80 -20.60 -3.87 -19.87
C ASP A 80 -19.61 -2.79 -19.38
N LYS A 81 -19.28 -1.79 -20.21
CA LYS A 81 -18.31 -0.73 -19.91
C LYS A 81 -18.59 -0.01 -18.58
N GLN A 82 -19.86 0.26 -18.27
CA GLN A 82 -20.22 0.95 -17.02
C GLN A 82 -19.92 0.09 -15.78
N ASN A 83 -20.30 -1.19 -15.80
CA ASN A 83 -20.01 -2.11 -14.70
C ASN A 83 -18.49 -2.32 -14.54
N ALA A 84 -17.74 -2.43 -15.64
CA ALA A 84 -16.28 -2.59 -15.57
C ALA A 84 -15.57 -1.31 -15.09
N VAL A 85 -16.06 -0.12 -15.45
CA VAL A 85 -15.55 1.17 -14.94
C VAL A 85 -15.78 1.32 -13.44
N ASP A 86 -16.91 0.85 -12.92
CA ASP A 86 -17.23 0.94 -11.49
C ASP A 86 -16.39 -0.01 -10.62
N ASN A 87 -15.73 -1.01 -11.23
CA ASN A 87 -14.87 -1.98 -10.54
C ASN A 87 -13.39 -1.55 -10.45
N ILE A 88 -13.00 -0.42 -11.04
CA ILE A 88 -11.61 0.06 -10.98
C ILE A 88 -11.44 1.08 -9.86
N ASP A 89 -10.71 0.65 -8.83
CA ASP A 89 -10.40 1.47 -7.66
C ASP A 89 -9.53 2.70 -7.98
N ASP A 90 -8.63 2.60 -8.96
CA ASP A 90 -7.70 3.66 -9.34
C ASP A 90 -7.54 3.76 -10.86
N ARG A 91 -8.03 4.86 -11.44
CA ARG A 91 -8.06 5.08 -12.89
C ARG A 91 -6.91 5.96 -13.39
N THR A 92 -5.97 6.34 -12.52
CA THR A 92 -4.95 7.36 -12.80
C THR A 92 -4.01 6.98 -13.96
N LEU A 93 -3.67 5.70 -14.12
CA LEU A 93 -2.86 5.23 -15.25
C LEU A 93 -3.68 5.03 -16.54
N ILE A 94 -4.91 4.53 -16.42
CA ILE A 94 -5.80 4.25 -17.57
C ILE A 94 -6.20 5.54 -18.29
N GLU A 95 -6.47 6.58 -17.50
CA GLU A 95 -6.88 7.91 -17.99
C GLU A 95 -5.67 8.78 -18.38
N GLY A 96 -4.44 8.26 -18.24
CA GLY A 96 -3.21 8.99 -18.56
C GLY A 96 -2.95 10.19 -17.64
N LEU A 97 -3.58 10.22 -16.46
CA LEU A 97 -3.41 11.28 -15.46
C LEU A 97 -2.04 11.23 -14.79
N LEU A 98 -1.45 10.04 -14.68
CA LEU A 98 -0.10 9.78 -14.21
C LEU A 98 0.64 8.87 -15.19
N LYS A 99 1.98 9.00 -15.26
CA LYS A 99 2.81 8.08 -16.04
C LYS A 99 3.12 6.83 -15.20
N PRO A 100 3.20 5.63 -15.81
CA PRO A 100 3.56 4.41 -15.10
C PRO A 100 4.88 4.52 -14.31
N ASN A 101 5.88 5.17 -14.91
CA ASN A 101 7.17 5.42 -14.25
C ASN A 101 7.05 6.30 -12.99
N ASP A 102 6.12 7.26 -12.98
CA ASP A 102 5.91 8.15 -11.83
C ASP A 102 5.24 7.38 -10.68
N VAL A 103 4.30 6.49 -10.97
CA VAL A 103 3.64 5.60 -10.00
C VAL A 103 4.64 4.66 -9.34
N VAL A 104 5.49 3.99 -10.14
CA VAL A 104 6.56 3.11 -9.62
C VAL A 104 7.56 3.91 -8.77
N ARG A 105 7.98 5.08 -9.23
CA ARG A 105 8.91 5.92 -8.49
C ARG A 105 8.33 6.35 -7.14
N LEU A 106 7.07 6.75 -7.10
CA LEU A 106 6.38 7.10 -5.86
C LEU A 106 6.28 5.88 -4.92
N GLY A 107 5.94 4.71 -5.44
CA GLY A 107 5.90 3.46 -4.66
C GLY A 107 7.26 3.12 -4.01
N LEU A 108 8.36 3.25 -4.76
CA LEU A 108 9.71 3.05 -4.25
C LEU A 108 10.09 4.07 -3.16
N ILE A 109 9.74 5.34 -3.34
CA ILE A 109 9.97 6.39 -2.34
C ILE A 109 9.20 6.07 -1.04
N LEU A 110 7.95 5.63 -1.16
CA LEU A 110 7.12 5.28 -0.01
C LEU A 110 7.65 4.05 0.73
N TYR A 111 8.11 3.00 0.02
CA TYR A 111 8.80 1.88 0.68
C TYR A 111 10.08 2.30 1.39
N ALA A 112 10.87 3.21 0.81
CA ALA A 112 12.06 3.74 1.46
C ALA A 112 11.70 4.50 2.75
N ILE A 113 10.70 5.39 2.70
CA ILE A 113 10.23 6.13 3.88
C ILE A 113 9.70 5.18 4.96
N GLY A 114 8.88 4.19 4.56
CA GLY A 114 8.33 3.20 5.49
C GLY A 114 9.43 2.37 6.17
N THR A 115 10.44 1.95 5.40
CA THR A 115 11.60 1.22 5.92
C THR A 115 12.43 2.08 6.86
N ILE A 116 12.68 3.35 6.54
CA ILE A 116 13.41 4.27 7.42
C ILE A 116 12.63 4.48 8.72
N ALA A 117 11.31 4.70 8.64
CA ALA A 117 10.46 4.84 9.83
C ALA A 117 10.49 3.58 10.71
N PHE A 118 10.48 2.39 10.09
CA PHE A 118 10.64 1.12 10.78
C PHE A 118 12.02 0.99 11.48
N LEU A 119 13.11 1.40 10.82
CA LEU A 119 14.43 1.41 11.44
C LEU A 119 14.52 2.37 12.63
N PHE A 120 13.87 3.54 12.57
CA PHE A 120 13.75 4.40 13.74
C PHE A 120 12.90 3.75 14.83
N LEU A 121 11.81 3.08 14.47
CA LEU A 121 10.93 2.38 15.41
C LEU A 121 11.69 1.34 16.24
N THR A 122 12.61 0.57 15.64
CA THR A 122 13.39 -0.44 16.38
C THR A 122 14.28 0.18 17.45
N ASN A 123 14.74 1.42 17.27
CA ASN A 123 15.56 2.12 18.28
C ASN A 123 14.75 2.62 19.48
N PHE A 124 13.46 2.90 19.32
CA PHE A 124 12.59 3.41 20.39
C PHE A 124 11.67 2.34 21.00
N SER A 125 11.50 1.22 20.32
CA SER A 125 10.62 0.15 20.75
C SER A 125 11.32 -0.78 21.74
N PRO A 126 10.72 -1.10 22.90
CA PRO A 126 11.24 -2.11 23.82
C PRO A 126 11.02 -3.55 23.31
N ALA A 127 10.36 -3.74 22.16
CA ALA A 127 10.11 -5.05 21.59
C ALA A 127 11.38 -5.68 21.00
N LYS A 128 11.44 -7.01 21.02
CA LYS A 128 12.58 -7.76 20.47
C LYS A 128 12.70 -7.54 18.96
N GLU A 129 13.80 -6.92 18.54
CA GLU A 129 14.13 -6.59 17.15
C GLU A 129 13.90 -7.71 16.11
N PRO A 130 14.29 -8.99 16.33
CA PRO A 130 14.14 -10.00 15.29
C PRO A 130 12.69 -10.29 14.91
N TYR A 131 11.74 -10.19 15.85
CA TYR A 131 10.32 -10.40 15.53
C TYR A 131 9.74 -9.25 14.70
N LEU A 132 10.13 -8.02 15.02
CA LEU A 132 9.74 -6.85 14.24
C LEU A 132 10.27 -6.93 12.82
N ALA A 133 11.54 -7.32 12.65
CA ALA A 133 12.16 -7.48 11.35
C ALA A 133 11.47 -8.56 10.52
N VAL A 134 11.17 -9.72 11.11
CA VAL A 134 10.46 -10.80 10.41
C VAL A 134 9.06 -10.38 9.96
N ILE A 135 8.30 -9.68 10.81
CA ILE A 135 6.96 -9.20 10.45
C ILE A 135 7.06 -8.16 9.32
N PHE A 136 7.96 -7.18 9.43
CA PHE A 136 8.09 -6.10 8.46
C PHE A 136 8.64 -6.58 7.10
N PHE A 137 9.78 -7.26 7.11
CA PHE A 137 10.39 -7.81 5.89
C PHE A 137 9.68 -9.05 5.36
N GLY A 138 8.82 -9.70 6.16
CA GLY A 138 7.90 -10.72 5.67
C GLY A 138 6.70 -10.10 4.98
N ALA A 139 6.14 -9.01 5.51
CA ALA A 139 4.98 -8.31 4.94
C ALA A 139 5.31 -7.53 3.66
N LEU A 140 6.51 -6.95 3.55
CA LEU A 140 6.95 -6.17 2.38
C LEU A 140 6.97 -6.96 1.05
N PRO A 141 7.50 -8.20 0.99
CA PRO A 141 7.36 -9.05 -0.19
C PRO A 141 5.95 -9.60 -0.34
N LEU A 142 5.24 -9.85 0.77
CA LEU A 142 3.88 -10.39 0.72
C LEU A 142 2.91 -9.40 0.05
N SER A 143 3.05 -8.11 0.31
CA SER A 143 2.26 -7.08 -0.36
C SER A 143 2.49 -7.09 -1.87
N PHE A 144 3.73 -7.30 -2.30
CA PHE A 144 4.08 -7.43 -3.72
C PHE A 144 3.58 -8.74 -4.34
N LEU A 145 3.67 -9.86 -3.62
CA LEU A 145 3.21 -11.18 -4.08
C LEU A 145 1.68 -11.28 -4.17
N TYR A 146 0.97 -10.57 -3.30
CA TYR A 146 -0.49 -10.48 -3.32
C TYR A 146 -0.99 -9.74 -4.57
N THR A 147 -0.30 -8.66 -4.97
CA THR A 147 -0.67 -7.82 -6.13
C THR A 147 -0.09 -8.34 -7.45
N GLY A 148 1.11 -8.94 -7.42
CA GLY A 148 1.76 -9.54 -8.61
C GLY A 148 1.28 -10.96 -8.94
N GLY A 149 0.45 -11.55 -8.07
CA GLY A 149 -0.37 -12.74 -8.26
C GLY A 149 0.26 -13.92 -9.01
N ILE A 150 0.87 -14.86 -8.28
CA ILE A 150 1.07 -16.25 -8.80
C ILE A 150 -0.29 -16.91 -9.13
N GLY A 151 -1.39 -16.43 -8.55
CA GLY A 151 -2.73 -17.03 -8.63
C GLY A 151 -3.46 -16.87 -9.97
N ASN A 152 -3.19 -15.83 -10.77
CA ASN A 152 -3.79 -15.69 -12.10
C ASN A 152 -3.12 -16.58 -13.17
N TYR A 153 -2.02 -17.27 -12.81
CA TYR A 153 -1.23 -18.09 -13.72
C TYR A 153 -1.50 -19.60 -13.63
N LEU A 154 -2.31 -20.08 -12.67
CA LEU A 154 -2.57 -21.52 -12.49
C LEU A 154 -3.94 -21.98 -13.02
N PHE A 155 -4.79 -21.07 -13.50
CA PHE A 155 -6.14 -21.40 -13.97
C PHE A 155 -6.52 -20.76 -15.32
N ASN A 156 -5.55 -20.33 -16.14
CA ASN A 156 -5.77 -19.99 -17.55
C ASN A 156 -4.88 -20.84 -18.46
#